data_AF-A0A7K4NE49-F1
#
_entry.id   AF-A0A7K4NE49-F1
#
_cell.length_a   1.000
_cell.length_b   1.000
_cell.length_c   1.000
_cell.angle_alpha   90.00
_cell.angle_beta   90.00
_cell.angle_gamma   90.00
#
_symmetry.space_group_name_H-M   'P 1'
#
loop_
_entity.id
_entity.type
_entity.pdbx_description
1 polymer ?
#
loop_
_entity_poly.entity_id
_entity_poly.type
_entity_poly.pdbx_seq_one_letter_code
_entity_poly.pdbx_strand_id
1 'polypeptide(L)'
;MTSITFIIPSVLNGGAGEKKTNLDAGTLKDAFAKISETMGDDFKRRVLNEDGTPRSLINIYINGKNAKFSSGLDTTLSDGDEVSILPAVAGGSSGTGEQVSDLSEKELDRYSRQIMLEEIGYQGQLKLKQAKVCIVGVGGLGNPIATRLAAMGVGKIRIVDRDVIELSNLHRQTMFTEDDVGQVKVETAAKKLRKLNADIIIEEMPVSINDYTAFEVVDGCDVVVDALDSVNARYSLNKACIENKIPFVTGAAVGVTGQCFTILPNETACYHCLFPALDEDSMPTCSIEGVHPSILSIIGGIEVSETVKVITGKEPSLKNKVLHVDLENLVFNFTKVSRVQECSVCGTGRKQEKPKEDLILEELCGRNNGKRTFSVTPTYPVALNVDEITFIAKEKGFVVENLGDLGLSVRTDDLSVSFMKRGSAVLVGPKDEKEAISLYKDLLGTKSIITEHKKSY
;
A
#
# COMPACT_ATOMS: atom_id res chain seq x y z
N MET A 1 -15.32 -17.03 -46.29
CA MET A 1 -15.43 -17.44 -44.88
C MET A 1 -15.03 -16.23 -44.06
N THR A 2 -15.79 -15.93 -43.01
CA THR A 2 -15.54 -14.77 -42.15
C THR A 2 -14.47 -15.13 -41.14
N SER A 3 -13.33 -14.44 -41.12
CA SER A 3 -12.26 -14.68 -40.16
C SER A 3 -12.50 -13.89 -38.88
N ILE A 4 -12.49 -14.57 -37.73
CA ILE A 4 -12.71 -13.95 -36.42
C ILE A 4 -11.61 -14.35 -35.42
N THR A 5 -11.48 -13.59 -34.34
CA THR A 5 -10.64 -13.97 -33.19
C THR A 5 -11.53 -14.42 -32.04
N PHE A 6 -11.39 -15.67 -31.59
CA PHE A 6 -12.07 -16.19 -30.41
C PHE A 6 -11.16 -16.12 -29.19
N ILE A 7 -11.62 -15.44 -28.14
CA ILE A 7 -10.86 -15.13 -26.93
C ILE A 7 -11.45 -15.92 -25.76
N ILE A 8 -10.63 -16.79 -25.19
CA ILE A 8 -10.96 -17.63 -24.04
C ILE A 8 -10.20 -17.12 -22.82
N PRO A 9 -10.89 -16.76 -21.73
CA PRO A 9 -10.24 -16.26 -20.53
C PRO A 9 -9.50 -17.41 -19.83
N SER A 10 -8.46 -17.08 -19.07
CA SER A 10 -7.62 -18.05 -18.36
C SER A 10 -8.40 -19.10 -17.54
N VAL A 11 -9.51 -18.69 -16.92
CA VAL A 11 -10.40 -19.56 -16.13
C VAL A 11 -11.04 -20.69 -16.95
N LEU A 12 -11.24 -20.50 -18.25
CA LEU A 12 -11.78 -21.49 -19.18
C LEU A 12 -10.69 -22.15 -20.06
N ASN A 13 -9.42 -21.73 -19.89
CA ASN A 13 -8.25 -22.26 -20.59
C ASN A 13 -7.29 -23.00 -19.63
N GLY A 14 -7.83 -23.71 -18.64
CA GLY A 14 -7.02 -24.52 -17.71
C GLY A 14 -5.97 -23.73 -16.91
N GLY A 15 -6.13 -22.41 -16.76
CA GLY A 15 -5.18 -21.55 -16.05
C GLY A 15 -3.94 -21.13 -16.86
N ALA A 16 -3.84 -21.50 -18.14
CA ALA A 16 -2.68 -21.21 -18.99
C ALA A 16 -2.68 -19.79 -19.60
N GLY A 17 -3.39 -18.83 -18.98
CA GLY A 17 -3.55 -17.47 -19.50
C GLY A 17 -4.69 -17.34 -20.51
N GLU A 18 -4.91 -16.12 -20.98
CA GLU A 18 -5.86 -15.86 -22.06
C GLU A 18 -5.40 -16.55 -23.35
N LYS A 19 -6.33 -17.21 -24.05
CA LYS A 19 -6.04 -17.84 -25.34
C LYS A 19 -6.85 -17.16 -26.44
N LYS A 20 -6.13 -16.63 -27.42
CA LYS A 20 -6.71 -16.10 -28.66
C LYS A 20 -6.54 -17.13 -29.77
N THR A 21 -7.62 -17.44 -30.47
CA THR A 21 -7.61 -18.43 -31.55
C THR A 21 -8.32 -17.83 -32.76
N ASN A 22 -7.62 -17.74 -33.88
CA ASN A 22 -8.20 -17.32 -35.14
C ASN A 22 -8.96 -18.48 -35.76
N LEU A 23 -10.21 -18.24 -36.16
CA LEU A 23 -11.04 -19.24 -36.81
C LEU A 23 -12.02 -18.60 -37.79
N ASP A 24 -12.34 -19.35 -38.83
CA ASP A 24 -13.34 -18.95 -39.81
C ASP A 24 -14.73 -19.29 -39.28
N ALA A 25 -15.61 -18.31 -38.99
CA ALA A 25 -16.99 -18.59 -38.58
C ALA A 25 -17.97 -17.51 -39.02
N GLY A 26 -19.07 -17.93 -39.64
CA GLY A 26 -20.12 -17.00 -40.13
C GLY A 26 -21.13 -16.58 -39.06
N THR A 27 -21.27 -17.36 -37.99
CA THR A 27 -22.19 -17.08 -36.88
C THR A 27 -21.56 -17.46 -35.54
N LEU A 28 -22.11 -16.96 -34.44
CA LEU A 28 -21.70 -17.37 -33.09
C LEU A 28 -21.82 -18.89 -32.90
N LYS A 29 -22.90 -19.52 -33.38
CA LYS A 29 -23.07 -20.98 -33.30
C LYS A 29 -21.92 -21.74 -33.96
N ASP A 30 -21.52 -21.32 -35.16
CA ASP A 30 -20.40 -21.92 -35.91
C ASP A 30 -19.06 -21.69 -35.18
N ALA A 31 -18.86 -20.50 -34.62
CA ALA A 31 -17.67 -20.17 -33.84
C ALA A 31 -17.52 -21.07 -32.60
N PHE A 32 -18.61 -21.29 -31.85
CA PHE A 32 -18.62 -22.18 -30.68
C PHE A 32 -18.35 -23.65 -31.04
N ALA A 33 -18.86 -24.12 -32.18
CA ALA A 33 -18.58 -25.48 -32.64
C ALA A 33 -17.08 -25.67 -32.93
N LYS A 34 -16.49 -24.76 -33.71
CA LYS A 34 -15.08 -24.82 -34.14
C LYS A 34 -14.10 -24.66 -32.98
N ILE A 35 -14.34 -23.69 -32.10
CA ILE A 35 -13.47 -23.51 -30.93
C ILE A 35 -13.54 -24.72 -29.98
N SER A 36 -14.70 -25.37 -29.89
CA SER A 36 -14.88 -26.56 -29.05
C SER A 36 -14.13 -27.77 -29.58
N GLU A 37 -14.02 -27.92 -30.91
CA GLU A 37 -13.16 -28.94 -31.52
C GLU A 37 -11.68 -28.64 -31.24
N THR A 38 -11.29 -27.37 -31.27
CA THR A 38 -9.91 -26.93 -31.01
C THR A 38 -9.50 -27.10 -29.55
N MET A 39 -10.42 -26.87 -28.63
CA MET A 39 -10.17 -26.88 -27.18
C MET A 39 -10.39 -28.24 -26.52
N GLY A 40 -11.11 -29.15 -27.18
CA GLY A 40 -11.37 -30.50 -26.69
C GLY A 40 -12.44 -30.59 -25.60
N ASP A 41 -12.56 -31.79 -25.02
CA ASP A 41 -13.73 -32.18 -24.24
C ASP A 41 -13.84 -31.48 -22.87
N ASP A 42 -12.71 -31.10 -22.25
CA ASP A 42 -12.75 -30.36 -20.97
C ASP A 42 -13.37 -28.96 -21.14
N PHE A 43 -13.06 -28.27 -22.25
CA PHE A 43 -13.68 -27.00 -22.58
C PHE A 43 -15.18 -27.17 -22.85
N LYS A 44 -15.55 -28.16 -23.68
CA LYS A 44 -16.96 -28.48 -23.96
C LYS A 44 -17.74 -28.69 -22.67
N ARG A 45 -17.21 -29.49 -21.74
CA ARG A 45 -17.86 -29.76 -20.45
C ARG A 45 -18.12 -28.49 -19.65
N ARG A 46 -17.19 -27.53 -19.67
CA ARG A 46 -17.27 -26.29 -18.89
C ARG A 46 -18.10 -25.19 -19.54
N VAL A 47 -18.15 -25.15 -20.87
CA VAL A 47 -18.71 -24.02 -21.63
C VAL A 47 -20.06 -24.35 -22.28
N LEU A 48 -20.29 -25.61 -22.65
CA LEU A 48 -21.49 -26.03 -23.38
C LEU A 48 -22.41 -26.94 -22.53
N ASN A 49 -23.69 -26.90 -22.86
CA ASN A 49 -24.69 -27.91 -22.49
C ASN A 49 -24.59 -29.14 -23.41
N GLU A 50 -25.29 -30.22 -23.09
CA GLU A 50 -25.32 -31.44 -23.91
C GLU A 50 -25.89 -31.22 -25.31
N ASP A 51 -26.74 -30.21 -25.50
CA ASP A 51 -27.31 -29.81 -26.80
C ASP A 51 -26.37 -28.94 -27.65
N GLY A 52 -25.16 -28.66 -27.16
CA GLY A 52 -24.16 -27.83 -27.84
C GLY A 52 -24.36 -26.32 -27.69
N THR A 53 -25.36 -25.86 -26.93
CA THR A 53 -25.54 -24.44 -26.62
C THR A 53 -24.60 -24.01 -25.48
N PRO A 54 -24.09 -22.76 -25.46
CA PRO A 54 -23.35 -22.26 -24.30
C PRO A 54 -24.19 -22.32 -23.04
N ARG A 55 -23.57 -22.72 -21.93
CA ARG A 55 -24.23 -22.73 -20.61
C ARG A 55 -24.74 -21.33 -20.29
N SER A 56 -25.85 -21.24 -19.58
CA SER A 56 -26.44 -19.97 -19.11
C SER A 56 -25.45 -19.11 -18.31
N LEU A 57 -24.48 -19.77 -17.68
CA LEU A 57 -23.36 -19.18 -16.95
C LEU A 57 -22.20 -18.78 -17.87
N ILE A 58 -22.38 -18.62 -19.17
CA ILE A 58 -21.35 -18.11 -20.08
C ILE A 58 -21.91 -16.85 -20.76
N ASN A 59 -21.38 -15.69 -20.35
CA ASN A 59 -21.60 -14.42 -21.04
C ASN A 59 -20.72 -14.34 -22.28
N ILE A 60 -21.26 -13.78 -23.36
CA ILE A 60 -20.62 -13.74 -24.68
C ILE A 60 -20.56 -12.28 -25.10
N TYR A 61 -19.43 -11.84 -25.65
CA TYR A 61 -19.22 -10.49 -26.13
C TYR A 61 -18.66 -10.52 -27.54
N ILE A 62 -19.17 -9.66 -28.42
CA ILE A 62 -18.65 -9.43 -29.77
C ILE A 62 -18.13 -7.99 -29.83
N ASN A 63 -16.85 -7.79 -30.11
CA ASN A 63 -16.18 -6.47 -30.10
C ASN A 63 -16.48 -5.67 -28.82
N GLY A 64 -16.46 -6.35 -27.67
CA GLY A 64 -16.75 -5.77 -26.35
C GLY A 64 -18.24 -5.53 -26.04
N LYS A 65 -19.17 -5.82 -26.95
CA LYS A 65 -20.62 -5.67 -26.73
C LYS A 65 -21.24 -7.01 -26.37
N ASN A 66 -22.06 -7.05 -25.32
CA ASN A 66 -22.69 -8.29 -24.86
C ASN A 66 -23.70 -8.82 -25.90
N ALA A 67 -23.54 -10.08 -26.31
CA ALA A 67 -24.37 -10.73 -27.32
C ALA A 67 -25.79 -11.08 -26.85
N LYS A 68 -26.12 -10.88 -25.56
CA LYS A 68 -27.51 -10.97 -25.07
C LYS A 68 -28.43 -9.91 -25.70
N PHE A 69 -27.86 -8.84 -26.26
CA PHE A 69 -28.59 -7.78 -26.96
C PHE A 69 -28.62 -7.97 -28.49
N SER A 70 -28.13 -9.10 -28.99
CA SER A 70 -28.20 -9.48 -30.40
C SER A 70 -29.12 -10.71 -30.60
N SER A 71 -29.13 -11.29 -31.79
CA SER A 71 -29.92 -12.48 -32.14
C SER A 71 -29.42 -13.78 -31.48
N GLY A 72 -28.73 -13.72 -30.34
CA GLY A 72 -28.17 -14.88 -29.64
C GLY A 72 -27.14 -15.64 -30.50
N LEU A 73 -27.20 -16.97 -30.50
CA LEU A 73 -26.27 -17.82 -31.27
C LEU A 73 -26.38 -17.67 -32.79
N ASP A 74 -27.51 -17.15 -33.28
CA ASP A 74 -27.72 -16.88 -34.71
C ASP A 74 -27.16 -15.53 -35.15
N THR A 75 -26.48 -14.80 -34.25
CA THR A 75 -25.79 -13.55 -34.59
C THR A 75 -24.73 -13.81 -35.65
N THR A 76 -24.87 -13.12 -36.78
CA THR A 76 -23.91 -13.12 -37.88
C THR A 76 -22.63 -12.38 -37.47
N LEU A 77 -21.48 -12.95 -37.82
CA LEU A 77 -20.17 -12.37 -37.56
C LEU A 77 -19.58 -11.74 -38.83
N SER A 78 -18.80 -10.68 -38.64
CA SER A 78 -18.07 -9.95 -39.67
C SER A 78 -16.57 -10.22 -39.59
N ASP A 79 -15.87 -9.97 -40.70
CA ASP A 79 -14.44 -10.22 -40.78
C ASP A 79 -13.69 -9.30 -39.82
N GLY A 80 -12.82 -9.87 -38.99
CA GLY A 80 -12.11 -9.17 -37.93
C GLY A 80 -12.86 -9.05 -36.59
N ASP A 81 -14.06 -9.63 -36.45
CA ASP A 81 -14.77 -9.62 -35.17
C ASP A 81 -13.99 -10.36 -34.08
N GLU A 82 -13.99 -9.80 -32.87
CA GLU A 82 -13.49 -10.44 -31.66
C GLU A 82 -14.64 -11.00 -30.83
N VAL A 83 -14.68 -12.31 -30.66
CA VAL A 83 -15.65 -13.00 -29.80
C VAL A 83 -14.97 -13.39 -28.50
N SER A 84 -15.42 -12.86 -27.36
CA SER A 84 -14.91 -13.23 -26.03
C SER A 84 -16.00 -13.86 -25.17
N ILE A 85 -15.61 -14.84 -24.36
CA ILE A 85 -16.51 -15.50 -23.41
C ILE A 85 -16.09 -15.22 -21.98
N LEU A 86 -17.04 -15.05 -21.07
CA LEU A 86 -16.79 -14.86 -19.64
C LEU A 86 -17.79 -15.69 -18.85
N PRO A 87 -17.37 -16.51 -17.88
CA PRO A 87 -18.33 -17.20 -17.04
C PRO A 87 -19.16 -16.19 -16.22
N ALA A 88 -20.48 -16.30 -16.25
CA ALA A 88 -21.39 -15.67 -15.31
C ALA A 88 -21.31 -16.45 -14.00
N VAL A 89 -20.95 -15.79 -12.91
CA VAL A 89 -20.88 -16.42 -11.59
C VAL A 89 -22.22 -16.16 -10.88
N ALA A 90 -23.11 -17.15 -10.88
CA ALA A 90 -24.26 -17.17 -9.98
C ALA A 90 -23.87 -17.95 -8.73
N GLY A 91 -23.80 -17.28 -7.59
CA GLY A 91 -23.47 -17.89 -6.30
C GLY A 91 -24.46 -18.99 -5.90
N GLY A 92 -23.94 -20.13 -5.45
CA GLY A 92 -24.71 -21.25 -4.90
C GLY A 92 -23.87 -22.04 -3.90
N SER A 93 -24.30 -22.00 -2.64
CA SER A 93 -23.63 -22.55 -1.46
C SER A 93 -23.71 -24.08 -1.35
N SER A 94 -22.58 -24.74 -1.04
CA SER A 94 -22.53 -25.89 -0.13
C SER A 94 -21.07 -26.27 0.20
N GLY A 95 -20.63 -25.99 1.42
CA GLY A 95 -19.32 -26.45 1.91
C GLY A 95 -18.90 -25.74 3.19
N THR A 96 -19.14 -26.38 4.32
CA THR A 96 -18.69 -25.96 5.66
C THR A 96 -17.16 -25.88 5.73
N GLY A 97 -16.62 -24.70 6.04
CA GLY A 97 -15.21 -24.45 6.32
C GLY A 97 -14.73 -23.18 5.61
N GLU A 98 -14.21 -22.21 6.37
CA GLU A 98 -13.79 -20.88 5.92
C GLU A 98 -13.08 -20.89 4.55
N GLN A 99 -13.75 -20.38 3.51
CA GLN A 99 -13.22 -20.21 2.16
C GLN A 99 -13.60 -18.82 1.65
N VAL A 100 -12.60 -18.01 1.28
CA VAL A 100 -12.81 -16.68 0.72
C VAL A 100 -13.44 -16.82 -0.67
N SER A 101 -14.67 -16.32 -0.78
CA SER A 101 -15.63 -16.61 -1.84
C SER A 101 -15.58 -15.57 -2.97
N ASP A 102 -14.78 -15.86 -4.00
CA ASP A 102 -14.87 -15.31 -5.37
C ASP A 102 -14.96 -13.76 -5.54
N LEU A 103 -15.00 -13.26 -6.78
CA LEU A 103 -15.31 -11.84 -7.05
C LEU A 103 -16.83 -11.67 -7.22
N SER A 104 -17.42 -10.67 -6.55
CA SER A 104 -18.82 -10.29 -6.76
C SER A 104 -19.03 -9.63 -8.13
N GLU A 105 -20.28 -9.54 -8.59
CA GLU A 105 -20.62 -8.86 -9.85
C GLU A 105 -20.15 -7.39 -9.88
N LYS A 106 -20.27 -6.70 -8.74
CA LYS A 106 -19.79 -5.32 -8.58
C LYS A 106 -18.27 -5.23 -8.73
N GLU A 107 -17.53 -6.17 -8.14
CA GLU A 107 -16.07 -6.23 -8.26
C GLU A 107 -15.64 -6.61 -9.68
N LEU A 108 -16.36 -7.53 -10.33
CA LEU A 108 -16.14 -7.89 -11.73
C LEU A 108 -16.32 -6.69 -12.67
N ASP A 109 -17.36 -5.89 -12.48
CA ASP A 109 -17.56 -4.66 -13.26
C ASP A 109 -16.46 -3.63 -12.99
N ARG A 110 -16.19 -3.35 -11.70
CA ARG A 110 -15.19 -2.38 -11.24
C ARG A 110 -13.78 -2.70 -11.75
N TYR A 111 -13.37 -3.95 -11.65
CA TYR A 111 -12.01 -4.40 -12.00
C TYR A 111 -11.92 -5.03 -13.38
N SER A 112 -12.99 -4.99 -14.19
CA SER A 112 -13.05 -5.58 -15.53
C SER A 112 -11.82 -5.25 -16.39
N ARG A 113 -11.33 -4.01 -16.36
CA ARG A 113 -10.18 -3.56 -17.17
C ARG A 113 -8.84 -4.06 -16.61
N GLN A 114 -8.77 -4.33 -15.31
CA GLN A 114 -7.60 -4.96 -14.67
C GLN A 114 -7.59 -6.47 -14.90
N ILE A 115 -8.76 -7.12 -14.82
CA ILE A 115 -8.93 -8.55 -15.08
C ILE A 115 -8.54 -8.91 -16.52
N MET A 116 -8.73 -8.00 -17.49
CA MET A 116 -8.30 -8.19 -18.88
C MET A 116 -6.78 -8.11 -19.08
N LEU A 117 -6.02 -7.57 -18.13
CA LEU A 117 -4.56 -7.53 -18.24
C LEU A 117 -4.00 -8.93 -18.02
N GLU A 118 -3.15 -9.40 -18.95
CA GLU A 118 -2.39 -10.65 -18.78
C GLU A 118 -1.53 -10.60 -17.50
N GLU A 119 -1.12 -9.41 -17.10
CA GLU A 119 -0.34 -9.15 -15.91
C GLU A 119 -1.10 -9.46 -14.61
N ILE A 120 -2.43 -9.36 -14.60
CA ILE A 120 -3.26 -9.54 -13.39
C ILE A 120 -4.19 -10.73 -13.59
N GLY A 121 -5.06 -10.68 -14.58
CA GLY A 121 -6.07 -11.71 -14.81
C GLY A 121 -7.09 -11.83 -13.66
N TYR A 122 -8.04 -12.75 -13.82
CA TYR A 122 -9.01 -13.04 -12.76
C TYR A 122 -8.35 -13.50 -11.45
N GLN A 123 -7.37 -14.39 -11.56
CA GLN A 123 -6.66 -14.95 -10.42
C GLN A 123 -5.79 -13.92 -9.70
N GLY A 124 -5.13 -13.01 -10.43
CA GLY A 124 -4.38 -11.92 -9.80
C GLY A 124 -5.31 -10.96 -9.06
N GLN A 125 -6.50 -10.68 -9.60
CA GLN A 125 -7.49 -9.85 -8.91
C GLN A 125 -8.00 -10.51 -7.62
N LEU A 126 -8.22 -11.84 -7.61
CA LEU A 126 -8.54 -12.58 -6.39
C LEU A 126 -7.41 -12.49 -5.35
N LYS A 127 -6.15 -12.61 -5.78
CA LYS A 127 -4.99 -12.44 -4.89
C LYS A 127 -4.92 -11.03 -4.31
N LEU A 128 -5.17 -9.99 -5.12
CA LEU A 128 -5.26 -8.61 -4.63
C LEU A 128 -6.36 -8.48 -3.55
N LYS A 129 -7.56 -9.01 -3.82
CA LYS A 129 -8.67 -9.02 -2.86
C LYS A 129 -8.34 -9.75 -1.55
N GLN A 130 -7.48 -10.75 -1.58
CA GLN A 130 -7.08 -11.52 -0.39
C GLN A 130 -5.90 -10.90 0.35
N ALA A 131 -5.11 -10.05 -0.32
CA ALA A 131 -3.88 -9.53 0.23
C ALA A 131 -4.09 -8.45 1.31
N LYS A 132 -3.18 -8.45 2.27
CA LYS A 132 -2.98 -7.40 3.26
C LYS A 132 -1.66 -6.67 3.01
N VAL A 133 -1.75 -5.41 2.61
CA VAL A 133 -0.59 -4.54 2.36
C VAL A 133 -0.41 -3.56 3.51
N CYS A 134 0.81 -3.42 4.02
CA CYS A 134 1.17 -2.32 4.94
C CYS A 134 1.86 -1.20 4.17
N ILE A 135 1.31 0.01 4.20
CA ILE A 135 1.92 1.20 3.62
C ILE A 135 2.42 2.07 4.78
N VAL A 136 3.73 2.29 4.81
CA VAL A 136 4.39 2.99 5.91
C VAL A 136 4.80 4.39 5.45
N GLY A 137 4.08 5.39 5.93
CA GLY A 137 4.07 6.76 5.44
C GLY A 137 2.88 7.01 4.51
N VAL A 138 2.07 8.03 4.82
CA VAL A 138 0.94 8.49 3.99
C VAL A 138 1.19 9.92 3.49
N GLY A 139 2.46 10.30 3.41
CA GLY A 139 2.93 11.57 2.89
C GLY A 139 2.93 11.63 1.36
N GLY A 140 3.88 12.37 0.77
CA GLY A 140 3.92 12.65 -0.67
C GLY A 140 4.06 11.40 -1.53
N LEU A 141 4.85 10.42 -1.07
CA LEU A 141 5.05 9.14 -1.75
C LEU A 141 3.90 8.15 -1.44
N GLY A 142 3.46 8.10 -0.18
CA GLY A 142 2.41 7.20 0.29
C GLY A 142 1.02 7.50 -0.28
N ASN A 143 0.72 8.77 -0.56
CA ASN A 143 -0.54 9.21 -1.13
C ASN A 143 -0.88 8.51 -2.47
N PRO A 144 -0.04 8.60 -3.52
CA PRO A 144 -0.30 7.90 -4.78
C PRO A 144 -0.32 6.37 -4.59
N ILE A 145 0.53 5.80 -3.73
CA ILE A 145 0.58 4.36 -3.46
C ILE A 145 -0.74 3.86 -2.87
N ALA A 146 -1.18 4.45 -1.76
CA ALA A 146 -2.40 4.05 -1.06
C ALA A 146 -3.63 4.21 -1.94
N THR A 147 -3.74 5.33 -2.66
CA THR A 147 -4.83 5.59 -3.59
C THR A 147 -4.91 4.52 -4.69
N ARG A 148 -3.76 4.16 -5.28
CA ARG A 148 -3.71 3.20 -6.38
C ARG A 148 -3.98 1.78 -5.91
N LEU A 149 -3.36 1.32 -4.82
CA LEU A 149 -3.63 -0.01 -4.27
C LEU A 149 -5.08 -0.17 -3.83
N ALA A 150 -5.68 0.88 -3.23
CA ALA A 150 -7.10 0.89 -2.90
C ALA A 150 -7.97 0.80 -4.15
N ALA A 151 -7.67 1.57 -5.20
CA ALA A 151 -8.40 1.52 -6.46
C ALA A 151 -8.23 0.19 -7.22
N MET A 152 -7.11 -0.51 -7.01
CA MET A 152 -6.84 -1.85 -7.55
C MET A 152 -7.51 -2.98 -6.78
N GLY A 153 -8.19 -2.67 -5.66
CA GLY A 153 -8.94 -3.68 -4.91
C GLY A 153 -8.07 -4.57 -4.02
N VAL A 154 -6.95 -4.05 -3.51
CA VAL A 154 -6.24 -4.71 -2.41
C VAL A 154 -7.18 -4.83 -1.21
N GLY A 155 -7.44 -6.06 -0.76
CA GLY A 155 -8.51 -6.36 0.20
C GLY A 155 -8.35 -5.68 1.54
N LYS A 156 -7.12 -5.67 2.07
CA LYS A 156 -6.80 -4.98 3.32
C LYS A 156 -5.58 -4.10 3.15
N ILE A 157 -5.71 -2.82 3.49
CA ILE A 157 -4.61 -1.86 3.48
C ILE A 157 -4.45 -1.30 4.89
N ARG A 158 -3.32 -1.63 5.50
CA ARG A 158 -2.86 -0.98 6.72
C ARG A 158 -2.07 0.27 6.32
N ILE A 159 -2.43 1.42 6.88
CA ILE A 159 -1.73 2.69 6.66
C ILE A 159 -1.15 3.18 7.97
N VAL A 160 0.12 3.57 7.94
CA VAL A 160 0.88 3.94 9.13
C VAL A 160 1.50 5.31 8.91
N ASP A 161 1.19 6.27 9.75
CA ASP A 161 1.79 7.61 9.72
C ASP A 161 1.53 8.26 11.08
N ARG A 162 2.48 9.03 11.60
CA ARG A 162 2.38 9.68 12.91
C ARG A 162 2.04 11.16 12.83
N ASP A 163 1.92 11.71 11.63
CA ASP A 163 1.82 13.15 11.44
C ASP A 163 0.38 13.65 11.30
N VAL A 164 0.27 14.97 11.40
CA VAL A 164 -0.91 15.75 11.02
C VAL A 164 -0.71 16.42 9.66
N ILE A 165 -1.80 16.80 9.02
CA ILE A 165 -1.79 17.47 7.71
C ILE A 165 -1.41 18.94 7.88
N GLU A 166 -0.45 19.41 7.09
CA GLU A 166 -0.05 20.82 7.05
C GLU A 166 -0.32 21.45 5.69
N LEU A 167 -0.51 22.77 5.64
CA LEU A 167 -0.66 23.51 4.37
C LEU A 167 0.53 23.26 3.43
N SER A 168 1.74 23.22 3.98
CA SER A 168 3.01 22.93 3.28
C SER A 168 3.02 21.56 2.58
N ASN A 169 2.12 20.64 2.96
CA ASN A 169 2.05 19.28 2.44
C ASN A 169 1.20 19.20 1.15
N LEU A 170 0.23 20.10 0.97
CA LEU A 170 -0.83 19.96 -0.02
C LEU A 170 -0.34 19.97 -1.48
N HIS A 171 0.80 20.61 -1.77
CA HIS A 171 1.36 20.62 -3.13
C HIS A 171 1.79 19.23 -3.64
N ARG A 172 2.02 18.26 -2.73
CA ARG A 172 2.46 16.90 -3.06
C ARG A 172 1.62 15.78 -2.46
N GLN A 173 0.72 16.08 -1.52
CA GLN A 173 -0.17 15.13 -0.87
C GLN A 173 -1.61 15.35 -1.33
N THR A 174 -1.87 15.00 -2.59
CA THR A 174 -3.08 15.39 -3.34
C THR A 174 -4.38 14.72 -2.87
N MET A 175 -4.31 13.72 -1.99
CA MET A 175 -5.46 13.18 -1.29
C MET A 175 -6.03 14.20 -0.30
N PHE A 176 -5.22 15.13 0.23
CA PHE A 176 -5.63 16.11 1.23
C PHE A 176 -6.00 17.46 0.62
N THR A 177 -6.82 18.22 1.35
CA THR A 177 -7.32 19.55 0.99
C THR A 177 -7.06 20.54 2.12
N GLU A 178 -7.27 21.85 1.89
CA GLU A 178 -7.09 22.87 2.93
C GLU A 178 -7.99 22.63 4.16
N ASP A 179 -9.21 22.12 3.94
CA ASP A 179 -10.14 21.75 5.02
C ASP A 179 -9.63 20.61 5.92
N ASP A 180 -8.62 19.85 5.48
CA ASP A 180 -8.04 18.77 6.27
C ASP A 180 -6.85 19.21 7.14
N VAL A 181 -6.37 20.45 7.00
CA VAL A 181 -5.20 20.94 7.75
C VAL A 181 -5.44 20.84 9.25
N GLY A 182 -4.45 20.30 9.97
CA GLY A 182 -4.51 20.01 11.41
C GLY A 182 -5.08 18.63 11.76
N GLN A 183 -5.70 17.91 10.82
CA GLN A 183 -6.21 16.57 11.07
C GLN A 183 -5.11 15.50 10.97
N VAL A 184 -5.27 14.37 11.67
CA VAL A 184 -4.33 13.24 11.63
C VAL A 184 -4.33 12.60 10.24
N LYS A 185 -3.13 12.43 9.64
CA LYS A 185 -3.00 11.96 8.25
C LYS A 185 -3.67 10.60 8.02
N VAL A 186 -3.39 9.61 8.87
CA VAL A 186 -3.96 8.25 8.69
C VAL A 186 -5.48 8.22 8.80
N GLU A 187 -6.07 9.02 9.70
CA GLU A 187 -7.52 9.06 9.84
C GLU A 187 -8.19 9.66 8.60
N THR A 188 -7.68 10.80 8.16
CA THR A 188 -8.22 11.50 6.99
C THR A 188 -8.00 10.68 5.73
N ALA A 189 -6.84 10.04 5.59
CA ALA A 189 -6.56 9.12 4.49
C ALA A 189 -7.52 7.93 4.52
N ALA A 190 -7.75 7.30 5.68
CA ALA A 190 -8.68 6.18 5.79
C ALA A 190 -10.11 6.57 5.38
N LYS A 191 -10.60 7.73 5.83
CA LYS A 191 -11.91 8.27 5.42
C LYS A 191 -12.01 8.42 3.90
N LYS A 192 -10.95 8.93 3.26
CA LYS A 192 -10.91 9.17 1.80
C LYS A 192 -10.77 7.88 1.00
N LEU A 193 -9.93 6.94 1.45
CA LEU A 193 -9.74 5.63 0.81
C LEU A 193 -11.01 4.76 0.89
N ARG A 194 -11.72 4.76 2.03
CA ARG A 194 -13.02 4.07 2.17
C ARG A 194 -14.08 4.63 1.23
N LYS A 195 -14.06 5.96 0.98
CA LYS A 195 -14.94 6.60 -0.03
C LYS A 195 -14.55 6.21 -1.45
N LEU A 196 -13.25 6.13 -1.73
CA LEU A 196 -12.74 5.71 -3.03
C LEU A 196 -13.16 4.29 -3.35
N ASN A 197 -12.97 3.35 -2.42
CA ASN A 197 -13.36 1.96 -2.58
C ASN A 197 -13.97 1.41 -1.27
N ALA A 198 -15.28 1.20 -1.27
CA ALA A 198 -16.00 0.71 -0.09
C ALA A 198 -15.87 -0.82 0.13
N ASP A 199 -15.31 -1.53 -0.85
CA ASP A 199 -15.21 -3.00 -0.82
C ASP A 199 -13.92 -3.50 -0.14
N ILE A 200 -13.04 -2.58 0.30
CA ILE A 200 -11.76 -2.88 0.96
C ILE A 200 -11.77 -2.48 2.43
N ILE A 201 -10.88 -3.07 3.21
CA ILE A 201 -10.68 -2.77 4.62
C ILE A 201 -9.46 -1.86 4.77
N ILE A 202 -9.65 -0.69 5.37
CA ILE A 202 -8.55 0.19 5.79
C ILE A 202 -8.31 0.05 7.28
N GLU A 203 -7.05 -0.16 7.67
CA GLU A 203 -6.56 -0.24 9.05
C GLU A 203 -5.58 0.92 9.31
N GLU A 204 -6.04 1.95 10.01
CA GLU A 204 -5.25 3.12 10.39
C GLU A 204 -4.40 2.89 11.65
N MET A 205 -3.11 3.22 11.58
CA MET A 205 -2.18 3.16 12.71
C MET A 205 -1.41 4.49 12.87
N PRO A 206 -1.80 5.36 13.82
CA PRO A 206 -1.10 6.62 14.09
C PRO A 206 0.17 6.39 14.93
N VAL A 207 1.18 5.74 14.35
CA VAL A 207 2.36 5.22 15.07
C VAL A 207 3.65 5.63 14.38
N SER A 208 4.67 6.01 15.18
CA SER A 208 6.03 6.21 14.68
C SER A 208 6.74 4.87 14.47
N ILE A 209 7.51 4.76 13.40
CA ILE A 209 8.31 3.57 13.10
C ILE A 209 9.66 3.68 13.78
N ASN A 210 9.97 2.69 14.61
CA ASN A 210 11.26 2.54 15.26
C ASN A 210 11.49 1.07 15.65
N ASP A 211 12.61 0.79 16.29
CA ASP A 211 13.01 -0.56 16.69
C ASP A 211 12.03 -1.26 17.64
N TYR A 212 11.12 -0.52 18.28
CA TYR A 212 10.12 -1.05 19.23
C TYR A 212 8.75 -1.26 18.58
N THR A 213 8.39 -0.44 17.59
CA THR A 213 7.06 -0.45 16.97
C THR A 213 7.01 -1.18 15.63
N ALA A 214 8.13 -1.21 14.89
CA ALA A 214 8.16 -1.70 13.51
C ALA A 214 7.70 -3.17 13.42
N PHE A 215 8.02 -4.00 14.41
CA PHE A 215 7.64 -5.40 14.44
C PHE A 215 6.10 -5.58 14.48
N GLU A 216 5.41 -4.89 15.39
CA GLU A 216 3.94 -4.93 15.48
C GLU A 216 3.30 -4.38 14.20
N VAL A 217 3.88 -3.31 13.64
CA VAL A 217 3.34 -2.63 12.46
C VAL A 217 3.31 -3.56 11.23
N VAL A 218 4.36 -4.33 11.00
CA VAL A 218 4.42 -5.21 9.81
C VAL A 218 3.70 -6.54 10.00
N ASP A 219 3.35 -6.88 11.24
CA ASP A 219 2.85 -8.22 11.58
C ASP A 219 1.58 -8.62 10.79
N GLY A 220 1.62 -9.86 10.32
CA GLY A 220 0.57 -10.51 9.54
C GLY A 220 0.26 -9.88 8.18
N CYS A 221 1.14 -9.03 7.62
CA CYS A 221 1.00 -8.49 6.26
C CYS A 221 1.72 -9.36 5.21
N ASP A 222 1.17 -9.39 3.99
CA ASP A 222 1.76 -10.15 2.87
C ASP A 222 2.91 -9.39 2.21
N VAL A 223 2.84 -8.05 2.22
CA VAL A 223 3.87 -7.16 1.67
C VAL A 223 3.81 -5.81 2.37
N VAL A 224 4.98 -5.20 2.53
CA VAL A 224 5.15 -3.85 3.09
C VAL A 224 5.66 -2.92 2.00
N VAL A 225 5.15 -1.69 1.97
CA VAL A 225 5.58 -0.61 1.05
C VAL A 225 6.12 0.56 1.87
N ASP A 226 7.36 0.93 1.59
CA ASP A 226 8.07 2.04 2.22
C ASP A 226 7.75 3.37 1.56
N ALA A 227 7.07 4.24 2.27
CA ALA A 227 6.88 5.62 1.87
C ALA A 227 7.39 6.59 2.94
N LEU A 228 8.36 6.16 3.75
CA LEU A 228 9.00 6.97 4.77
C LEU A 228 9.90 8.02 4.12
N ASP A 229 10.17 9.09 4.86
CA ASP A 229 11.18 10.09 4.54
C ASP A 229 12.41 9.99 5.47
N SER A 230 12.28 9.40 6.66
CA SER A 230 13.39 9.17 7.60
C SER A 230 14.25 7.95 7.27
N VAL A 231 15.57 8.07 7.46
CA VAL A 231 16.52 6.97 7.26
C VAL A 231 16.48 5.98 8.44
N ASN A 232 16.43 6.47 9.67
CA ASN A 232 16.36 5.63 10.86
C ASN A 232 15.10 4.75 10.86
N ALA A 233 13.95 5.34 10.51
CA ALA A 233 12.69 4.60 10.39
C ALA A 233 12.80 3.48 9.32
N ARG A 234 13.46 3.73 8.19
CA ARG A 234 13.69 2.72 7.14
C ARG A 234 14.57 1.57 7.64
N TYR A 235 15.59 1.84 8.45
CA TYR A 235 16.41 0.79 9.04
C TYR A 235 15.59 -0.11 9.98
N SER A 236 14.77 0.48 10.85
CA SER A 236 13.89 -0.28 11.74
C SER A 236 12.85 -1.09 10.97
N LEU A 237 12.24 -0.50 9.93
CA LEU A 237 11.29 -1.18 9.07
C LEU A 237 11.93 -2.37 8.33
N ASN A 238 13.11 -2.15 7.74
CA ASN A 238 13.87 -3.21 7.07
C ASN A 238 14.17 -4.36 8.02
N LYS A 239 14.62 -4.08 9.25
CA LYS A 239 14.87 -5.11 10.26
C LYS A 239 13.61 -5.92 10.56
N ALA A 240 12.48 -5.25 10.80
CA ALA A 240 11.21 -5.90 11.08
C ALA A 240 10.71 -6.78 9.93
N CYS A 241 10.82 -6.32 8.67
CA CYS A 241 10.45 -7.10 7.49
C CYS A 241 11.34 -8.34 7.30
N ILE A 242 12.66 -8.20 7.50
CA ILE A 242 13.61 -9.32 7.42
C ILE A 242 13.32 -10.37 8.50
N GLU A 243 13.08 -9.94 9.74
CA GLU A 243 12.80 -10.86 10.86
C GLU A 243 11.45 -11.59 10.69
N ASN A 244 10.41 -10.90 10.18
CA ASN A 244 9.10 -11.52 9.88
C ASN A 244 9.04 -12.24 8.53
N LYS A 245 10.11 -12.18 7.72
CA LYS A 245 10.16 -12.75 6.36
C LYS A 245 9.08 -12.19 5.43
N ILE A 246 8.78 -10.90 5.58
CA ILE A 246 7.77 -10.21 4.75
C ILE A 246 8.49 -9.46 3.61
N PRO A 247 8.10 -9.68 2.34
CA PRO A 247 8.55 -8.88 1.21
C PRO A 247 8.32 -7.39 1.43
N PHE A 248 9.27 -6.58 0.98
CA PHE A 248 9.28 -5.14 1.23
C PHE A 248 9.70 -4.38 -0.02
N VAL A 249 8.84 -3.48 -0.50
CA VAL A 249 9.12 -2.59 -1.64
C VAL A 249 9.49 -1.23 -1.07
N THR A 250 10.60 -0.65 -1.52
CA THR A 250 11.07 0.63 -0.99
C THR A 250 11.31 1.67 -2.07
N GLY A 251 10.78 2.87 -1.84
CA GLY A 251 10.97 4.05 -2.64
C GLY A 251 11.48 5.23 -1.83
N ALA A 252 12.22 6.11 -2.49
CA ALA A 252 12.60 7.42 -1.95
C ALA A 252 12.71 8.45 -3.07
N ALA A 253 12.49 9.72 -2.75
CA ALA A 253 12.64 10.82 -3.70
C ALA A 253 13.12 12.09 -2.99
N VAL A 254 13.95 12.87 -3.70
CA VAL A 254 14.46 14.17 -3.26
C VAL A 254 14.71 15.04 -4.50
N GLY A 255 14.33 16.32 -4.43
CA GLY A 255 14.37 17.22 -5.58
C GLY A 255 13.58 16.65 -6.76
N VAL A 256 14.27 16.38 -7.86
CA VAL A 256 13.73 15.80 -9.11
C VAL A 256 14.15 14.35 -9.33
N THR A 257 14.80 13.73 -8.35
CA THR A 257 15.35 12.37 -8.44
C THR A 257 14.66 11.42 -7.48
N GLY A 258 14.66 10.13 -7.83
CA GLY A 258 14.09 9.10 -6.99
C GLY A 258 14.73 7.74 -7.21
N GLN A 259 14.48 6.84 -6.27
CA GLN A 259 14.98 5.47 -6.29
C GLN A 259 13.89 4.50 -5.85
N CYS A 260 13.94 3.28 -6.39
CA CYS A 260 13.03 2.20 -6.02
C CYS A 260 13.76 0.86 -6.09
N PHE A 261 13.46 -0.05 -5.16
CA PHE A 261 13.89 -1.45 -5.25
C PHE A 261 13.03 -2.39 -4.40
N THR A 262 13.09 -3.68 -4.69
CA THR A 262 12.30 -4.72 -4.02
C THR A 262 13.19 -5.65 -3.21
N ILE A 263 12.89 -5.79 -1.92
CA ILE A 263 13.58 -6.66 -0.98
C ILE A 263 12.75 -7.92 -0.75
N LEU A 264 13.31 -9.07 -1.11
CA LEU A 264 12.78 -10.38 -0.79
C LEU A 264 13.66 -10.98 0.32
N PRO A 265 13.13 -11.13 1.56
CA PRO A 265 13.90 -11.65 2.68
C PRO A 265 14.58 -12.98 2.37
N ASN A 266 15.87 -13.08 2.75
CA ASN A 266 16.76 -14.22 2.48
C ASN A 266 17.12 -14.49 1.00
N GLU A 267 16.53 -13.78 0.04
CA GLU A 267 16.85 -13.92 -1.38
C GLU A 267 17.68 -12.76 -1.93
N THR A 268 17.29 -11.52 -1.65
CA THR A 268 17.93 -10.32 -2.20
C THR A 268 18.74 -9.57 -1.14
N ALA A 269 19.47 -8.54 -1.59
CA ALA A 269 20.04 -7.56 -0.68
C ALA A 269 18.94 -6.86 0.14
N CYS A 270 19.16 -6.69 1.46
CA CYS A 270 18.30 -5.85 2.30
C CYS A 270 18.77 -4.39 2.27
N TYR A 271 18.01 -3.47 2.86
CA TYR A 271 18.36 -2.05 2.89
C TYR A 271 19.76 -1.81 3.47
N HIS A 272 20.09 -2.50 4.56
CA HIS A 272 21.41 -2.41 5.21
C HIS A 272 22.56 -3.01 4.38
N CYS A 273 22.29 -3.91 3.42
CA CYS A 273 23.31 -4.36 2.47
C CYS A 273 23.73 -3.24 1.51
N LEU A 274 22.78 -2.42 1.07
CA LEU A 274 23.02 -1.32 0.14
C LEU A 274 23.60 -0.10 0.88
N PHE A 275 23.10 0.13 2.08
CA PHE A 275 23.35 1.34 2.85
C PHE A 275 23.68 0.94 4.29
N PRO A 276 24.92 0.54 4.62
CA PRO A 276 25.25 -0.01 5.94
C PRO A 276 25.39 1.04 7.05
N ALA A 277 25.64 2.31 6.71
CA ALA A 277 25.94 3.35 7.70
C ALA A 277 25.56 4.74 7.19
N LEU A 278 24.31 4.92 6.73
CA LEU A 278 23.82 6.25 6.43
C LEU A 278 23.62 7.02 7.73
N ASP A 279 24.21 8.20 7.78
CA ASP A 279 24.02 9.18 8.84
C ASP A 279 22.92 10.15 8.42
N GLU A 280 21.77 10.10 9.09
CA GLU A 280 20.60 10.92 8.76
C GLU A 280 20.92 12.42 8.82
N ASP A 281 21.76 12.84 9.79
CA ASP A 281 22.16 14.24 9.97
C ASP A 281 23.00 14.78 8.80
N SER A 282 23.64 13.87 8.05
CA SER A 282 24.47 14.20 6.89
C SER A 282 23.68 14.22 5.56
N MET A 283 22.42 13.78 5.57
CA MET A 283 21.63 13.63 4.34
C MET A 283 20.75 14.85 4.06
N PRO A 284 20.66 15.29 2.79
CA PRO A 284 19.72 16.33 2.40
C PRO A 284 18.28 15.84 2.60
N THR A 285 17.50 16.58 3.39
CA THR A 285 16.07 16.28 3.58
C THR A 285 15.20 16.97 2.53
N CYS A 286 13.99 16.45 2.31
CA CYS A 286 13.00 17.12 1.45
C CYS A 286 12.67 18.55 1.90
N SER A 287 12.86 18.87 3.18
CA SER A 287 12.65 20.23 3.71
C SER A 287 13.75 21.22 3.33
N ILE A 288 14.93 20.72 2.96
CA ILE A 288 16.10 21.51 2.58
C ILE A 288 16.17 21.63 1.06
N GLU A 289 16.08 20.52 0.34
CA GLU A 289 16.20 20.48 -1.14
C GLU A 289 14.87 20.71 -1.88
N GLY A 290 13.74 20.52 -1.20
CA GLY A 290 12.44 20.44 -1.85
C GLY A 290 12.21 19.09 -2.55
N VAL A 291 11.02 18.91 -3.11
CA VAL A 291 10.67 17.71 -3.88
C VAL A 291 9.61 18.00 -4.94
N HIS A 292 9.82 17.50 -6.14
CA HIS A 292 8.89 17.67 -7.26
C HIS A 292 7.73 16.66 -7.15
N PRO A 293 6.45 17.07 -7.18
CA PRO A 293 5.32 16.14 -7.01
C PRO A 293 5.28 14.98 -8.03
N SER A 294 5.74 15.22 -9.26
CA SER A 294 5.79 14.18 -10.29
C SER A 294 6.77 13.04 -9.98
N ILE A 295 7.91 13.29 -9.34
CA ILE A 295 8.84 12.20 -9.01
C ILE A 295 8.22 11.27 -7.98
N LEU A 296 7.47 11.82 -7.01
CA LEU A 296 6.73 11.02 -6.02
C LEU A 296 5.65 10.15 -6.68
N SER A 297 4.96 10.67 -7.69
CA SER A 297 3.96 9.90 -8.44
C SER A 297 4.59 8.79 -9.29
N ILE A 298 5.76 9.05 -9.88
CA ILE A 298 6.48 8.05 -10.69
C ILE A 298 7.03 6.94 -9.81
N ILE A 299 7.76 7.28 -8.74
CA ILE A 299 8.30 6.28 -7.81
C ILE A 299 7.14 5.50 -7.15
N GLY A 300 6.12 6.19 -6.63
CA GLY A 300 4.97 5.52 -6.03
C GLY A 300 4.21 4.62 -7.00
N GLY A 301 4.10 4.99 -8.28
CA GLY A 301 3.53 4.12 -9.31
C GLY A 301 4.35 2.87 -9.59
N ILE A 302 5.69 2.98 -9.51
CA ILE A 302 6.62 1.85 -9.65
C ILE A 302 6.53 0.94 -8.42
N GLU A 303 6.45 1.50 -7.22
CA GLU A 303 6.25 0.72 -5.99
C GLU A 303 4.94 -0.06 -6.01
N VAL A 304 3.85 0.55 -6.50
CA VAL A 304 2.57 -0.13 -6.72
C VAL A 304 2.74 -1.31 -7.68
N SER A 305 3.45 -1.12 -8.79
CA SER A 305 3.70 -2.19 -9.78
C SER A 305 4.47 -3.36 -9.18
N GLU A 306 5.53 -3.07 -8.41
CA GLU A 306 6.32 -4.11 -7.73
C GLU A 306 5.51 -4.82 -6.63
N THR A 307 4.71 -4.08 -5.87
CA THR A 307 3.82 -4.62 -4.84
C THR A 307 2.81 -5.60 -5.45
N VAL A 308 2.20 -5.24 -6.58
CA VAL A 308 1.25 -6.11 -7.30
C VAL A 308 1.93 -7.37 -7.82
N LYS A 309 3.18 -7.30 -8.30
CA LYS A 309 3.94 -8.50 -8.70
C LYS A 309 4.16 -9.44 -7.52
N VAL A 310 4.59 -8.89 -6.37
CA VAL A 310 4.75 -9.67 -5.14
C VAL A 310 3.44 -10.38 -4.77
N ILE A 311 2.32 -9.65 -4.69
CA ILE A 311 1.01 -10.23 -4.33
C ILE A 311 0.56 -11.30 -5.33
N THR A 312 0.75 -11.04 -6.62
CA THR A 312 0.32 -11.96 -7.68
C THR A 312 1.24 -13.17 -7.85
N GLY A 313 2.39 -13.21 -7.16
CA GLY A 313 3.39 -14.27 -7.23
C GLY A 313 4.29 -14.18 -8.47
N LYS A 314 4.39 -13.01 -9.08
CA LYS A 314 5.31 -12.74 -10.19
C LYS A 314 6.65 -12.27 -9.65
N GLU A 315 7.72 -12.54 -10.39
CA GLU A 315 9.05 -12.05 -10.00
C GLU A 315 9.09 -10.51 -10.10
N PRO A 316 9.45 -9.80 -9.02
CA PRO A 316 9.58 -8.34 -9.04
C PRO A 316 10.66 -7.90 -10.03
N SER A 317 10.41 -6.83 -10.80
CA SER A 317 11.36 -6.37 -11.80
C SER A 317 12.62 -5.74 -11.20
N LEU A 318 12.52 -5.23 -9.97
CA LEU A 318 13.60 -4.63 -9.21
C LEU A 318 14.26 -5.62 -8.23
N LYS A 319 14.04 -6.93 -8.44
CA LYS A 319 14.84 -7.96 -7.76
C LYS A 319 16.33 -7.78 -8.13
N ASN A 320 17.19 -7.70 -7.11
CA ASN A 320 18.65 -7.54 -7.24
C ASN A 320 19.09 -6.30 -8.05
N LYS A 321 18.25 -5.26 -8.12
CA LYS A 321 18.55 -4.02 -8.83
C LYS A 321 17.95 -2.83 -8.10
N VAL A 322 18.64 -1.70 -8.13
CA VAL A 322 18.10 -0.40 -7.73
C VAL A 322 17.79 0.37 -9.00
N LEU A 323 16.54 0.82 -9.13
CA LEU A 323 16.17 1.80 -10.13
C LEU A 323 16.51 3.20 -9.60
N HIS A 324 17.13 4.00 -10.45
CA HIS A 324 17.32 5.43 -10.26
C HIS A 324 16.56 6.18 -11.36
N VAL A 325 15.78 7.16 -10.98
CA VAL A 325 15.02 8.04 -11.87
C VAL A 325 15.50 9.46 -11.67
N ASP A 326 15.82 10.14 -12.77
CA ASP A 326 16.15 11.56 -12.80
C ASP A 326 15.21 12.25 -13.78
N LEU A 327 14.36 13.16 -13.27
CA LEU A 327 13.41 13.91 -14.11
C LEU A 327 14.02 15.11 -14.82
N GLU A 328 15.18 15.61 -14.39
CA GLU A 328 15.84 16.71 -15.08
C GLU A 328 16.22 16.30 -16.51
N ASN A 329 16.79 15.09 -16.63
CA ASN A 329 17.23 14.53 -17.90
C ASN A 329 16.32 13.42 -18.45
N LEU A 330 15.24 13.10 -17.74
CA LEU A 330 14.33 11.97 -18.01
C LEU A 330 15.07 10.64 -18.17
N VAL A 331 15.94 10.33 -17.21
CA VAL A 331 16.80 9.14 -17.23
C VAL A 331 16.30 8.09 -16.24
N PHE A 332 16.28 6.83 -16.70
CA PHE A 332 15.96 5.65 -15.90
C PHE A 332 17.15 4.69 -15.96
N ASN A 333 17.88 4.56 -14.86
CA ASN A 333 19.08 3.74 -14.76
C ASN A 333 18.93 2.63 -13.74
N PHE A 334 19.57 1.49 -13.98
CA PHE A 334 19.54 0.34 -13.09
C PHE A 334 20.94 0.01 -12.58
N THR A 335 21.08 -0.07 -11.26
CA THR A 335 22.29 -0.53 -10.59
C THR A 335 22.07 -1.94 -10.09
N LYS A 336 22.89 -2.91 -10.51
CA LYS A 336 22.81 -4.28 -9.97
C LYS A 336 23.32 -4.30 -8.54
N VAL A 337 22.61 -5.02 -7.66
CA VAL A 337 22.96 -5.19 -6.25
C VAL A 337 22.82 -6.64 -5.84
N SER A 338 23.60 -7.04 -4.83
CA SER A 338 23.65 -8.42 -4.35
C SER A 338 23.61 -8.46 -2.83
N ARG A 339 23.00 -9.52 -2.28
CA ARG A 339 22.98 -9.75 -0.83
C ARG A 339 24.40 -9.94 -0.31
N VAL A 340 24.70 -9.25 0.80
CA VAL A 340 25.98 -9.38 1.51
C VAL A 340 25.85 -10.47 2.57
N GLN A 341 26.75 -11.45 2.57
CA GLN A 341 26.69 -12.60 3.50
C GLN A 341 26.94 -12.16 4.94
N GLU A 342 27.86 -11.22 5.15
CA GLU A 342 28.26 -10.69 6.46
C GLU A 342 27.37 -9.53 6.93
N CYS A 343 26.22 -9.30 6.30
CA CYS A 343 25.28 -8.26 6.73
C CYS A 343 24.82 -8.52 8.17
N SER A 344 24.86 -7.49 9.01
CA SER A 344 24.42 -7.56 10.42
C SER A 344 22.91 -7.74 10.60
N VAL A 345 22.12 -7.49 9.54
CA VAL A 345 20.65 -7.58 9.58
C VAL A 345 20.16 -8.88 8.95
N CYS A 346 20.49 -9.11 7.66
CA CYS A 346 19.97 -10.26 6.92
C CYS A 346 20.99 -11.39 6.73
N GLY A 347 22.21 -11.26 7.26
CA GLY A 347 23.34 -12.17 7.06
C GLY A 347 23.87 -12.79 8.35
N THR A 348 25.14 -13.22 8.33
CA THR A 348 25.86 -13.80 9.47
C THR A 348 26.61 -12.76 10.32
N GLY A 349 26.54 -11.47 9.94
CA GLY A 349 27.22 -10.40 10.64
C GLY A 349 26.73 -10.23 12.08
N ARG A 350 27.59 -9.70 12.95
CA ARG A 350 27.22 -9.44 14.34
C ARG A 350 26.15 -8.34 14.40
N LYS A 351 24.99 -8.66 14.97
CA LYS A 351 23.94 -7.68 15.28
C LYS A 351 24.50 -6.63 16.25
N GLN A 352 24.34 -5.35 15.92
CA GLN A 352 24.62 -4.26 16.85
C GLN A 352 23.41 -4.07 17.76
N GLU A 353 23.61 -4.17 19.07
CA GLU A 353 22.59 -3.82 20.06
C GLU A 353 22.76 -2.33 20.41
N LYS A 354 21.78 -1.51 20.02
CA LYS A 354 21.69 -0.15 20.54
C LYS A 354 21.10 -0.19 21.96
N PRO A 355 21.61 0.62 22.90
CA PRO A 355 21.01 0.73 24.22
C PRO A 355 19.57 1.23 24.11
N LYS A 356 18.69 0.70 24.95
CA LYS A 356 17.27 1.08 24.99
C LYS A 356 17.14 2.51 25.53
N GLU A 357 16.57 3.39 24.73
CA GLU A 357 16.20 4.75 25.15
C GLU A 357 14.75 4.78 25.63
N ASP A 358 14.41 5.66 26.57
CA ASP A 358 13.05 5.78 27.11
C ASP A 358 12.11 6.55 26.16
N LEU A 359 12.64 7.54 25.43
CA LEU A 359 11.92 8.36 24.47
C LEU A 359 12.74 8.47 23.19
N ILE A 360 12.10 8.26 22.05
CA ILE A 360 12.66 8.58 20.73
C ILE A 360 12.17 9.97 20.34
N LEU A 361 13.10 10.81 19.88
CA LEU A 361 12.81 12.15 19.41
C LEU A 361 13.24 12.30 17.95
N GLU A 362 12.36 12.85 17.14
CA GLU A 362 12.59 13.07 15.71
C GLU A 362 12.09 14.45 15.30
N GLU A 363 12.91 15.25 14.61
CA GLU A 363 12.45 16.51 14.03
C GLU A 363 11.72 16.26 12.70
N LEU A 364 10.55 16.86 12.55
CA LEU A 364 9.70 16.77 11.36
C LEU A 364 10.00 17.89 10.37
N CYS A 365 9.92 17.55 9.08
CA CYS A 365 10.16 18.47 7.96
C CYS A 365 9.14 19.63 7.87
N GLY A 366 8.01 19.54 8.58
CA GLY A 366 6.95 20.55 8.57
C GLY A 366 7.34 21.83 9.34
N ARG A 367 7.39 22.96 8.63
CA ARG A 367 7.64 24.29 9.22
C ARG A 367 6.32 25.05 9.33
N ASN A 368 5.57 24.83 10.41
CA ASN A 368 4.30 25.50 10.66
C ASN A 368 4.51 27.00 10.90
N ASN A 369 4.45 27.80 9.84
CA ASN A 369 4.82 29.23 9.85
C ASN A 369 6.25 29.49 10.34
N GLY A 370 7.21 28.62 9.98
CA GLY A 370 8.62 28.75 10.36
C GLY A 370 8.98 28.17 11.72
N LYS A 371 8.03 27.56 12.44
CA LYS A 371 8.26 26.87 13.71
C LYS A 371 8.77 25.45 13.47
N ARG A 372 9.71 25.00 14.30
CA ARG A 372 10.22 23.61 14.30
C ARG A 372 9.13 22.67 14.83
N THR A 373 9.12 21.46 14.31
CA THR A 373 8.15 20.44 14.71
C THR A 373 8.90 19.20 15.14
N PHE A 374 8.55 18.64 16.30
CA PHE A 374 9.17 17.45 16.85
C PHE A 374 8.13 16.36 17.05
N SER A 375 8.53 15.11 16.90
CA SER A 375 7.77 13.95 17.35
C SER A 375 8.49 13.28 18.49
N VAL A 376 7.77 13.08 19.58
CA VAL A 376 8.23 12.31 20.74
C VAL A 376 7.47 11.00 20.75
N THR A 377 8.18 9.88 20.76
CA THR A 377 7.58 8.54 20.86
C THR A 377 8.15 7.79 22.06
N PRO A 378 7.31 7.40 23.04
CA PRO A 378 7.76 6.54 24.12
C PRO A 378 8.07 5.13 23.62
N THR A 379 9.12 4.53 24.17
CA THR A 379 9.52 3.14 23.85
C THR A 379 8.83 2.10 24.73
N TYR A 380 7.89 2.57 25.56
CA TYR A 380 7.04 1.81 26.44
C TYR A 380 5.56 2.14 26.18
N PRO A 381 4.63 1.22 26.48
CA PRO A 381 3.20 1.48 26.35
C PRO A 381 2.77 2.67 27.21
N VAL A 382 2.04 3.61 26.60
CA VAL A 382 1.45 4.76 27.28
C VAL A 382 -0.05 4.76 27.03
N ALA A 383 -0.81 4.92 28.11
CA ALA A 383 -2.26 5.10 28.06
C ALA A 383 -2.57 6.57 28.36
N LEU A 384 -3.04 7.31 27.36
CA LEU A 384 -3.36 8.72 27.54
C LEU A 384 -4.52 8.91 28.54
N ASN A 385 -4.28 9.69 29.60
CA ASN A 385 -5.34 10.22 30.44
C ASN A 385 -5.82 11.58 29.90
N VAL A 386 -6.79 11.56 28.99
CA VAL A 386 -7.27 12.76 28.27
C VAL A 386 -7.74 13.86 29.23
N ASP A 387 -8.42 13.50 30.32
CA ASP A 387 -8.93 14.46 31.30
C ASP A 387 -7.80 15.19 32.03
N GLU A 388 -6.75 14.45 32.42
CA GLU A 388 -5.58 15.01 33.10
C GLU A 388 -4.74 15.86 32.16
N ILE A 389 -4.47 15.39 30.94
CA ILE A 389 -3.73 16.17 29.94
C ILE A 389 -4.50 17.45 29.62
N THR A 390 -5.83 17.39 29.48
CA THR A 390 -6.69 18.56 29.27
C THR A 390 -6.62 19.54 30.43
N PHE A 391 -6.62 19.03 31.67
CA PHE A 391 -6.50 19.85 32.86
C PHE A 391 -5.14 20.58 32.91
N ILE A 392 -4.03 19.84 32.76
CA ILE A 392 -2.67 20.40 32.76
C ILE A 392 -2.49 21.40 31.61
N ALA A 393 -2.99 21.07 30.43
CA ALA A 393 -2.95 21.94 29.26
C ALA A 393 -3.64 23.29 29.54
N LYS A 394 -4.84 23.27 30.13
CA LYS A 394 -5.58 24.49 30.51
C LYS A 394 -4.84 25.31 31.57
N GLU A 395 -4.25 24.69 32.59
CA GLU A 395 -3.44 25.40 33.59
C GLU A 395 -2.21 26.08 32.97
N LYS A 396 -1.65 25.49 31.91
CA LYS A 396 -0.53 26.05 31.15
C LYS A 396 -0.95 27.01 30.03
N GLY A 397 -2.24 27.36 29.93
CA GLY A 397 -2.76 28.34 28.97
C GLY A 397 -3.05 27.79 27.57
N PHE A 398 -3.04 26.46 27.38
CA PHE A 398 -3.43 25.84 26.12
C PHE A 398 -4.96 25.74 25.99
N VAL A 399 -5.45 25.90 24.77
CA VAL A 399 -6.83 25.64 24.35
C VAL A 399 -6.89 24.25 23.71
N VAL A 400 -7.93 23.48 24.03
CA VAL A 400 -8.18 22.19 23.38
C VAL A 400 -8.82 22.45 22.03
N GLU A 401 -8.14 22.07 20.94
CA GLU A 401 -8.66 22.24 19.57
C GLU A 401 -9.44 21.03 19.09
N ASN A 402 -8.99 19.82 19.45
CA ASN A 402 -9.61 18.58 19.00
C ASN A 402 -9.52 17.49 20.08
N LEU A 403 -10.62 16.77 20.27
CA LEU A 403 -10.73 15.57 21.09
C LEU A 403 -11.35 14.48 20.22
N GLY A 404 -10.50 13.68 19.58
CA GLY A 404 -10.88 12.61 18.66
C GLY A 404 -10.71 11.22 19.27
N ASP A 405 -11.18 10.18 18.57
CA ASP A 405 -11.13 8.78 19.07
C ASP A 405 -9.71 8.21 19.20
N LEU A 406 -8.73 8.81 18.51
CA LEU A 406 -7.33 8.38 18.47
C LEU A 406 -6.33 9.41 19.00
N GLY A 407 -6.77 10.58 19.50
CA GLY A 407 -5.83 11.60 19.98
C GLY A 407 -6.45 12.87 20.57
N LEU A 408 -5.59 13.71 21.15
CA LEU A 408 -5.89 15.00 21.79
C LEU A 408 -4.95 16.07 21.23
N SER A 409 -5.50 17.17 20.71
CA SER A 409 -4.72 18.32 20.24
C SER A 409 -4.98 19.56 21.09
N VAL A 410 -3.91 20.16 21.59
CA VAL A 410 -3.91 21.37 22.42
C VAL A 410 -2.98 22.43 21.83
N ARG A 411 -3.38 23.71 21.90
CA ARG A 411 -2.62 24.81 21.28
C ARG A 411 -2.59 26.08 22.13
N THR A 412 -1.49 26.81 22.06
CA THR A 412 -1.36 28.24 22.44
C THR A 412 -1.17 29.09 21.18
N ASP A 413 -0.84 30.36 21.30
CA ASP A 413 -0.42 31.17 20.15
C ASP A 413 0.92 30.67 19.57
N ASP A 414 1.79 30.15 20.43
CA ASP A 414 3.16 29.79 20.07
C ASP A 414 3.41 28.29 19.85
N LEU A 415 2.72 27.44 20.62
CA LEU A 415 2.96 26.00 20.68
C LEU A 415 1.71 25.20 20.30
N SER A 416 1.89 24.08 19.60
CA SER A 416 0.84 23.09 19.37
C SER A 416 1.33 21.72 19.82
N VAL A 417 0.49 20.93 20.48
CA VAL A 417 0.81 19.56 20.88
C VAL A 417 -0.35 18.64 20.53
N SER A 418 -0.10 17.64 19.72
CA SER A 418 -1.06 16.62 19.32
C SER A 418 -0.60 15.26 19.84
N PHE A 419 -1.24 14.77 20.90
CA PHE A 419 -1.03 13.44 21.45
C PHE A 419 -1.85 12.39 20.70
N MET A 420 -1.22 11.26 20.39
CA MET A 420 -1.84 10.07 19.82
C MET A 420 -2.14 9.06 20.93
N LYS A 421 -3.19 8.26 20.79
CA LYS A 421 -3.71 7.32 21.81
C LYS A 421 -2.66 6.40 22.45
N ARG A 422 -1.60 6.06 21.71
CA ARG A 422 -0.48 5.21 22.16
C ARG A 422 0.68 5.99 22.81
N GLY A 423 0.50 7.28 23.08
CA GLY A 423 1.44 8.14 23.78
C GLY A 423 2.41 8.92 22.91
N SER A 424 2.55 8.62 21.62
CA SER A 424 3.34 9.49 20.74
C SER A 424 2.71 10.89 20.67
N ALA A 425 3.53 11.92 20.50
CA ALA A 425 3.05 13.29 20.37
C ALA A 425 3.82 14.06 19.31
N VAL A 426 3.11 14.88 18.55
CA VAL A 426 3.68 15.88 17.63
C VAL A 426 3.63 17.24 18.31
N LEU A 427 4.78 17.88 18.48
CA LEU A 427 4.97 19.17 19.14
C LEU A 427 5.49 20.20 18.14
N VAL A 428 4.69 21.22 17.86
CA VAL A 428 5.05 22.36 17.00
C VAL A 428 5.43 23.55 17.88
N GLY A 429 6.56 24.19 17.58
CA GLY A 429 7.00 25.42 18.24
C GLY A 429 8.15 25.32 19.25
N PRO A 430 8.50 24.15 19.85
CA PRO A 430 9.72 24.06 20.66
C PRO A 430 10.97 24.52 19.90
N LYS A 431 11.91 25.16 20.61
CA LYS A 431 13.14 25.69 20.01
C LYS A 431 14.18 24.62 19.78
N ASP A 432 14.20 23.61 20.65
CA ASP A 432 15.14 22.50 20.62
C ASP A 432 14.54 21.21 21.19
N GLU A 433 15.32 20.15 21.11
CA GLU A 433 14.97 18.81 21.55
C GLU A 433 14.66 18.73 23.05
N LYS A 434 15.38 19.50 23.88
CA LYS A 434 15.19 19.50 25.33
C LYS A 434 13.87 20.13 25.69
N GLU A 435 13.51 21.23 25.03
CA GLU A 435 12.22 21.89 25.20
C GLU A 435 11.08 20.98 24.73
N ALA A 436 11.24 20.28 23.60
CA ALA A 436 10.24 19.32 23.12
C ALA A 436 9.99 18.18 24.12
N ILE A 437 11.05 17.58 24.66
CA ILE A 437 10.94 16.52 25.68
C ILE A 437 10.32 17.05 26.97
N SER A 438 10.72 18.24 27.43
CA SER A 438 10.18 18.85 28.64
C SER A 438 8.69 19.13 28.46
N LEU A 439 8.29 19.72 27.34
CA LEU A 439 6.89 20.03 27.03
C LEU A 439 6.03 18.77 26.96
N TYR A 440 6.54 17.73 26.31
CA TYR A 440 5.87 16.42 26.26
C TYR A 440 5.64 15.84 27.65
N LYS A 441 6.69 15.76 28.48
CA LYS A 441 6.61 15.18 29.84
C LYS A 441 5.69 15.99 30.74
N ASP A 442 5.78 17.32 30.64
CA ASP A 442 4.96 18.24 31.42
C ASP A 442 3.47 18.06 31.13
N LEU A 443 3.09 17.97 29.85
CA LEU A 443 1.69 17.83 29.44
C LEU A 443 1.15 16.41 29.62
N LEU A 444 1.96 15.38 29.40
CA LEU A 444 1.54 13.99 29.54
C LEU A 444 1.14 13.66 30.99
N GLY A 445 1.77 14.29 31.98
CA GLY A 445 1.53 14.06 33.39
C GLY A 445 2.07 12.72 33.90
N THR A 446 2.23 12.57 35.21
CA THR A 446 2.87 11.39 35.83
C THR A 446 1.97 10.16 35.90
N LYS A 447 0.64 10.32 35.86
CA LYS A 447 -0.32 9.21 35.94
C LYS A 447 -0.63 8.53 34.61
N SER A 448 -0.26 9.13 33.48
CA SER A 448 -0.42 8.54 32.13
C SER A 448 0.58 7.40 31.85
N ILE A 449 1.54 7.17 32.77
CA ILE A 449 2.52 6.08 32.71
C ILE A 449 1.98 4.89 33.51
N ILE A 450 1.22 3.99 32.87
CA ILE A 450 0.86 2.69 33.47
C ILE A 450 1.33 1.57 32.54
N THR A 451 2.45 0.95 32.89
CA THR A 451 2.52 -0.49 33.18
C THR A 451 3.84 -0.80 33.90
N GLU A 452 3.75 -1.60 34.95
CA GLU A 452 4.83 -1.92 35.88
C GLU A 452 6.12 -2.35 35.18
N HIS A 453 7.19 -1.59 35.34
CA HIS A 453 8.55 -2.15 35.32
C HIS A 453 8.74 -3.03 36.56
N LYS A 454 8.09 -4.20 36.60
CA LYS A 454 8.58 -5.29 37.46
C LYS A 454 9.80 -5.89 36.80
N LYS A 455 10.96 -5.35 37.20
CA LYS A 455 12.25 -6.02 37.10
C LYS A 455 12.07 -7.51 37.38
N SER A 456 12.38 -8.34 36.39
CA SER A 456 12.76 -9.73 36.60
C SER A 456 14.09 -9.91 35.89
N TYR A 457 15.04 -10.43 36.65
CA TYR A 457 16.49 -10.45 36.42
C TYR A 457 16.94 -11.12 35.13
#